data_AF-A0A5C5FRR5-F1
#
_entry.id   AF-A0A5C5FRR5-F1
#
_cell.length_a   1.000
_cell.length_b   1.000
_cell.length_c   1.000
_cell.angle_alpha   90.00
_cell.angle_beta   90.00
_cell.angle_gamma   90.00
#
_symmetry.space_group_name_H-M   'P 1'
#
loop_
_entity.id
_entity.type
_entity.pdbx_description
1 polymer ?
#
loop_
_entity_poly.entity_id
_entity_poly.type
_entity_poly.pdbx_seq_one_letter_code
_entity_poly.pdbx_strand_id
1 'polypeptide(L)'
;MSKQLVQLSLPGPGGAASVHATFASPSDSLEGLVTTLLAEDGAQIKRTVCGRGHAQADDLGLWRVQRTLNSSPNSERTDEELADLEGDRLLSPELTVEEALALTGSAPPPPPPGPASPHASSNDNSTQFSDFLLSSHLHAPSLRLVFTPNLVEFTFEHIPGLPEGFRFRLFLGAETTAGETVEALMEELGVAKFAIQGHKSARIEYCVQTSDGSRSASLPSALFFRSL
;
A
#
# COMPACT_ATOMS: atom_id res chain seq x y z
N MET A 1 27.88 4.27 9.30
CA MET A 1 26.56 4.78 8.88
C MET A 1 25.55 3.68 9.12
N SER A 2 24.51 3.93 9.93
CA SER A 2 23.46 2.95 10.21
C SER A 2 22.55 2.86 8.99
N LYS A 3 22.43 1.66 8.40
CA LYS A 3 21.42 1.36 7.39
C LYS A 3 20.19 0.79 8.08
N GLN A 4 19.01 1.09 7.56
CA GLN A 4 17.74 0.50 7.98
C GLN A 4 17.13 -0.31 6.84
N LEU A 5 16.38 -1.34 7.21
CA LEU A 5 15.61 -2.14 6.26
C LEU A 5 14.36 -1.36 5.88
N VAL A 6 14.16 -1.13 4.58
CA VAL A 6 12.97 -0.47 4.04
C VAL A 6 12.19 -1.48 3.22
N GLN A 7 10.88 -1.56 3.45
CA GLN A 7 9.99 -2.48 2.75
C GLN A 7 9.01 -1.70 1.87
N LEU A 8 8.88 -2.14 0.62
CA LEU A 8 8.00 -1.56 -0.38
C LEU A 8 7.10 -2.67 -0.93
N SER A 9 5.78 -2.47 -0.82
CA SER A 9 4.80 -3.31 -1.51
C SER A 9 4.75 -2.97 -3.01
N LEU A 10 4.31 -3.92 -3.83
CA LEU A 10 3.90 -3.69 -5.22
C LEU A 10 2.37 -3.71 -5.34
N PRO A 11 1.77 -2.93 -6.27
CA PRO A 11 0.37 -3.04 -6.64
C PRO A 11 -0.08 -4.49 -6.93
N GLY A 12 -1.21 -4.89 -6.36
CA GLY A 12 -1.96 -6.12 -6.68
C GLY A 12 -2.66 -6.71 -5.44
N PRO A 13 -3.02 -8.01 -5.42
CA PRO A 13 -3.99 -8.57 -4.47
C PRO A 13 -3.68 -8.25 -3.00
N GLY A 14 -4.69 -7.82 -2.24
CA GLY A 14 -4.59 -7.56 -0.81
C GLY A 14 -3.64 -6.41 -0.42
N GLY A 15 -3.59 -5.34 -1.21
CA GLY A 15 -2.77 -4.16 -0.92
C GLY A 15 -1.26 -4.32 -1.16
N ALA A 16 -0.76 -5.55 -1.38
CA ALA A 16 0.61 -5.88 -1.72
C ALA A 16 0.72 -7.21 -2.52
N ALA A 17 0.90 -7.16 -3.83
CA ALA A 17 1.15 -8.37 -4.64
C ALA A 17 2.45 -9.09 -4.27
N SER A 18 3.42 -8.31 -3.84
CA SER A 18 4.74 -8.75 -3.40
C SER A 18 5.37 -7.65 -2.55
N VAL A 19 6.20 -8.04 -1.59
CA VAL A 19 6.96 -7.11 -0.76
C VAL A 19 8.42 -7.26 -1.14
N HIS A 20 9.04 -6.16 -1.53
CA HIS A 20 10.47 -6.07 -1.76
C HIS A 20 11.10 -5.25 -0.64
N ALA A 21 12.33 -5.60 -0.27
CA ALA A 21 13.04 -4.93 0.81
C ALA A 21 14.49 -4.67 0.43
N THR A 22 15.00 -3.49 0.79
CA THR A 22 16.40 -3.13 0.59
C THR A 22 16.90 -2.30 1.77
N PHE A 23 18.22 -2.17 1.91
CA PHE A 23 18.85 -1.42 2.99
C PHE A 23 19.24 -0.03 2.52
N ALA A 24 18.66 1.00 3.14
CA ALA A 24 18.94 2.41 2.85
C ALA A 24 19.42 3.16 4.10
N SER A 25 20.21 4.22 3.90
CA SER A 25 20.46 5.21 4.95
C SER A 25 19.16 5.98 5.25
N PRO A 26 18.89 6.36 6.50
CA PRO A 26 17.76 7.24 6.82
C PRO A 26 17.78 8.56 6.03
N SER A 27 18.98 9.04 5.71
CA SER A 27 19.23 10.26 4.93
C SER A 27 19.17 10.07 3.40
N ASP A 28 19.03 8.84 2.91
CA ASP A 28 18.93 8.61 1.46
C ASP A 28 17.60 9.16 0.96
N SER A 29 17.58 9.68 -0.27
CA SER A 29 16.33 10.12 -0.91
C SER A 29 15.49 8.93 -1.35
N LEU A 30 14.18 9.12 -1.46
CA LEU A 30 13.29 8.11 -2.04
C LEU A 30 13.65 7.80 -3.50
N GLU A 31 14.13 8.77 -4.27
CA GLU A 31 14.66 8.50 -5.62
C GLU A 31 15.87 7.54 -5.59
N GLY A 32 16.81 7.76 -4.66
CA GLY A 32 17.96 6.88 -4.47
C GLY A 32 17.55 5.47 -4.03
N LEU A 33 16.55 5.37 -3.14
CA LEU A 33 15.95 4.10 -2.72
C LEU A 33 15.34 3.35 -3.93
N VAL A 34 14.51 4.03 -4.72
CA VAL A 34 13.87 3.45 -5.92
C VAL A 34 14.91 2.98 -6.93
N THR A 35 15.95 3.79 -7.18
CA THR A 35 17.05 3.46 -8.08
C THR A 35 17.80 2.20 -7.62
N THR A 36 18.10 2.12 -6.32
CA THR A 36 18.76 0.95 -5.71
C THR A 36 17.89 -0.30 -5.86
N LEU A 37 16.62 -0.19 -5.50
CA LEU A 37 15.70 -1.32 -5.55
C LEU A 37 15.48 -1.84 -6.98
N LEU A 38 15.36 -0.95 -7.96
CA LEU A 38 15.23 -1.32 -9.37
C LEU A 38 16.55 -1.83 -9.97
N ALA A 39 17.70 -1.51 -9.39
CA ALA A 39 18.97 -2.12 -9.79
C ALA A 39 19.09 -3.57 -9.27
N GLU A 40 18.57 -3.85 -8.07
CA GLU A 40 18.59 -5.16 -7.44
C GLU A 40 17.54 -6.12 -8.04
N ASP A 41 16.26 -5.70 -8.05
CA ASP A 41 15.11 -6.54 -8.39
C ASP A 41 14.31 -6.05 -9.60
N GLY A 42 14.81 -5.06 -10.35
CA GLY A 42 14.03 -4.33 -11.35
C GLY A 42 13.39 -5.19 -12.43
N ALA A 43 14.03 -6.27 -12.89
CA ALA A 43 13.44 -7.14 -13.91
C ALA A 43 12.17 -7.84 -13.43
N GLN A 44 12.11 -8.23 -12.15
CA GLN A 44 10.92 -8.83 -11.54
C GLN A 44 9.88 -7.75 -11.24
N ILE A 45 10.28 -6.64 -10.62
CA ILE A 45 9.39 -5.52 -10.29
C ILE A 45 8.69 -4.98 -11.54
N LYS A 46 9.45 -4.67 -12.59
CA LYS A 46 8.91 -4.17 -13.87
C LYS A 46 7.93 -5.16 -14.50
N ARG A 47 8.22 -6.45 -14.43
CA ARG A 47 7.31 -7.49 -14.95
C ARG A 47 6.00 -7.54 -14.16
N THR A 48 6.08 -7.49 -12.84
CA THR A 48 4.89 -7.55 -11.97
C THR A 48 4.01 -6.32 -12.13
N VAL A 49 4.62 -5.13 -12.10
CA VAL A 49 3.87 -3.86 -12.13
C VAL A 49 3.47 -3.48 -13.56
N CYS A 50 4.39 -3.52 -14.52
CA CYS A 50 4.15 -3.02 -15.88
C CYS A 50 3.79 -4.13 -16.89
N GLY A 51 3.92 -5.40 -16.54
CA GLY A 51 3.72 -6.51 -17.46
C GLY A 51 4.92 -6.73 -18.38
N ARG A 52 4.75 -7.54 -19.43
CA ARG A 52 5.84 -7.84 -20.37
C ARG A 52 5.97 -6.74 -21.44
N GLY A 53 7.14 -6.11 -21.50
CA GLY A 53 7.52 -5.26 -22.64
C GLY A 53 6.92 -3.85 -22.63
N HIS A 54 6.58 -3.32 -21.46
CA HIS A 54 6.08 -1.94 -21.35
C HIS A 54 7.19 -0.94 -21.73
N ALA A 55 6.99 -0.18 -22.80
CA ALA A 55 8.03 0.63 -23.45
C ALA A 55 8.70 1.68 -22.55
N GLN A 56 7.99 2.11 -21.49
CA GLN A 56 8.46 3.13 -20.55
C GLN A 56 8.89 2.57 -19.19
N ALA A 57 8.90 1.24 -18.99
CA ALA A 57 9.24 0.66 -17.68
C ALA A 57 10.68 0.95 -17.22
N ASP A 58 11.57 1.28 -18.16
CA ASP A 58 12.96 1.65 -17.87
C ASP A 58 13.14 3.12 -17.50
N ASP A 59 12.11 3.95 -17.65
CA ASP A 59 12.15 5.34 -17.23
C ASP A 59 11.95 5.44 -15.70
N LEU A 60 13.06 5.62 -14.98
CA LEU A 60 13.07 5.81 -13.52
C LEU A 60 12.20 7.01 -13.09
N GLY A 61 12.04 8.01 -13.96
CA GLY A 61 11.19 9.17 -13.75
C GLY A 61 9.70 8.84 -13.64
N LEU A 62 9.27 7.62 -13.96
CA LEU A 62 7.89 7.15 -13.84
C LEU A 62 7.65 6.25 -12.61
N TRP A 63 8.70 5.92 -11.86
CA TRP A 63 8.57 5.13 -10.63
C TRP A 63 8.50 6.05 -9.42
N ARG A 64 7.52 5.83 -8.54
CA ARG A 64 7.28 6.66 -7.37
C ARG A 64 6.96 5.80 -6.15
N VAL A 65 7.18 6.37 -4.97
CA VAL A 65 6.75 5.77 -3.71
C VAL A 65 5.41 6.40 -3.32
N GLN A 66 4.44 5.56 -3.03
CA GLN A 66 3.12 5.92 -2.55
C GLN A 66 2.99 5.51 -1.09
N ARG A 67 2.34 6.34 -0.28
CA ARG A 67 1.87 5.93 1.05
C ARG A 67 0.60 5.08 0.91
N THR A 68 0.59 3.89 1.51
CA THR A 68 -0.61 3.04 1.56
C THR A 68 -1.51 3.44 2.72
N LEU A 69 -2.80 3.23 2.53
CA LEU A 69 -3.81 3.35 3.57
C LEU A 69 -4.11 1.95 4.08
N ASN A 70 -4.18 1.80 5.40
CA ASN A 70 -4.66 0.56 5.99
C ASN A 70 -5.78 0.90 6.96
N SER A 71 -6.96 1.13 6.40
CA SER A 71 -8.11 1.60 7.17
C SER A 71 -8.80 0.42 7.85
N SER A 72 -9.21 0.58 9.10
CA SER A 72 -9.97 -0.48 9.76
C SER A 72 -11.32 -0.71 9.06
N PRO A 73 -11.81 -1.95 8.94
CA PRO A 73 -13.09 -2.21 8.29
C PRO A 73 -14.24 -1.47 8.99
N ASN A 74 -15.13 -0.86 8.21
CA ASN A 74 -16.27 -0.07 8.69
C ASN A 74 -15.88 1.21 9.44
N SER A 75 -14.70 1.79 9.16
CA SER A 75 -14.34 3.09 9.72
C SER A 75 -15.28 4.17 9.17
N GLU A 76 -16.04 4.82 10.05
CA GLU A 76 -16.74 6.06 9.70
C GLU A 76 -15.69 7.15 9.48
N ARG A 77 -15.80 7.87 8.35
CA ARG A 77 -14.89 8.97 8.01
C ARG A 77 -15.63 10.29 7.99
N THR A 78 -14.93 11.35 8.35
CA THR A 78 -15.42 12.71 8.15
C THR A 78 -15.26 13.14 6.69
N ASP A 79 -16.02 14.16 6.27
CA ASP A 79 -15.89 14.73 4.93
C ASP A 79 -14.48 15.28 4.65
N GLU A 80 -13.80 15.76 5.69
CA GLU A 80 -12.42 16.26 5.64
C GLU A 80 -11.44 15.12 5.34
N GLU A 81 -11.58 13.99 6.04
CA GLU A 81 -10.77 12.80 5.77
C GLU A 81 -11.02 12.27 4.36
N LEU A 82 -12.26 12.29 3.88
CA LEU A 82 -12.59 11.88 2.52
C LEU A 82 -11.95 12.79 1.46
N ALA A 83 -11.94 14.11 1.68
CA ALA A 83 -11.29 15.06 0.77
C ALA A 83 -9.78 14.80 0.65
N ASP A 84 -9.12 14.46 1.75
CA ASP A 84 -7.68 14.12 1.75
C ASP A 84 -7.38 12.82 0.98
N LEU A 85 -8.36 11.93 0.83
CA LEU A 85 -8.22 10.65 0.14
C LEU A 85 -8.33 10.74 -1.39
N GLU A 86 -8.84 11.84 -1.94
CA GLU A 86 -9.00 12.03 -3.40
C GLU A 86 -7.65 12.19 -4.13
N GLY A 87 -6.56 12.46 -3.39
CA GLY A 87 -5.20 12.53 -3.92
C GLY A 87 -4.56 11.18 -4.26
N ASP A 88 -3.44 11.20 -4.97
CA ASP A 88 -2.68 10.00 -5.37
C ASP A 88 -1.72 9.47 -4.27
N ARG A 89 -1.50 10.25 -3.20
CA ARG A 89 -0.66 9.92 -2.04
C ARG A 89 0.79 9.62 -2.43
N LEU A 90 1.25 10.18 -3.54
CA LEU A 90 2.65 10.08 -3.96
C LEU A 90 3.54 10.91 -3.03
N LEU A 91 4.65 10.31 -2.60
CA LEU A 91 5.67 11.01 -1.84
C LEU A 91 6.65 11.70 -2.79
N SER A 92 7.14 12.86 -2.37
CA SER A 92 8.17 13.60 -3.12
C SER A 92 9.45 12.76 -3.26
N PRO A 93 10.08 12.68 -4.45
CA PRO A 93 11.31 11.90 -4.65
C PRO A 93 12.50 12.37 -3.79
N GLU A 94 12.52 13.67 -3.46
CA GLU A 94 13.54 14.33 -2.63
C GLU A 94 13.39 14.04 -1.14
N LEU A 95 12.24 13.50 -0.73
CA LEU A 95 11.99 13.20 0.67
C LEU A 95 12.98 12.13 1.12
N THR A 96 13.47 12.25 2.35
CA THR A 96 14.36 11.22 2.91
C THR A 96 13.57 9.98 3.32
N VAL A 97 14.24 8.84 3.39
CA VAL A 97 13.63 7.59 3.88
C VAL A 97 13.08 7.77 5.30
N GLU A 98 13.80 8.49 6.17
CA GLU A 98 13.34 8.78 7.54
C GLU A 98 12.04 9.58 7.55
N GLU A 99 11.97 10.67 6.80
CA GLU A 99 10.77 11.49 6.68
C GLU A 99 9.60 10.68 6.10
N ALA A 100 9.86 9.83 5.09
CA ALA A 100 8.84 8.99 4.47
C ALA A 100 8.20 8.05 5.49
N LEU A 101 9.03 7.36 6.27
CA LEU A 101 8.57 6.42 7.30
C LEU A 101 7.85 7.16 8.43
N ALA A 102 8.33 8.32 8.85
CA ALA A 102 7.67 9.16 9.85
C ALA A 102 6.26 9.58 9.41
N LEU A 103 6.08 9.94 8.13
CA LEU A 103 4.76 10.27 7.57
C LEU A 103 3.79 9.09 7.60
N THR A 104 4.28 7.85 7.57
CA THR A 104 3.41 6.67 7.63
C THR A 104 2.88 6.34 9.02
N GLY A 105 3.35 7.02 10.08
CA GLY A 105 3.03 6.66 11.46
C GLY A 105 3.75 5.41 11.95
N SER A 106 4.66 4.84 11.15
CA SER A 106 5.59 3.80 11.56
C SER A 106 6.69 4.42 12.42
N ALA A 107 6.36 4.72 13.68
CA ALA A 107 7.39 5.05 14.67
C ALA A 107 8.38 3.87 14.74
N PRO A 108 9.71 4.09 14.78
CA PRO A 108 10.62 3.01 15.15
C PRO A 108 10.15 2.46 16.50
N PRO A 109 10.14 1.11 16.69
CA PRO A 109 9.75 0.55 17.97
C PRO A 109 10.58 1.25 19.06
N PRO A 110 9.97 1.71 20.16
CA PRO A 110 10.72 2.36 21.22
C PRO A 110 11.84 1.40 21.64
N PRO A 111 13.06 1.89 21.89
CA PRO A 111 14.11 1.04 22.44
C PRO A 111 13.53 0.37 23.70
N PRO A 112 13.75 -0.95 23.89
CA PRO A 112 13.21 -1.64 25.04
C PRO A 112 13.58 -0.87 26.31
N PRO A 113 12.68 -0.74 27.30
CA PRO A 113 13.03 -0.10 28.55
C PRO A 113 14.24 -0.84 29.12
N GLY A 114 15.40 -0.16 29.09
CA GLY A 114 16.63 -0.72 29.61
C GLY A 114 16.41 -1.09 31.07
N PRO A 115 16.88 -2.27 31.52
CA PRO A 115 16.70 -2.66 32.90
C PRO A 115 17.42 -1.64 33.78
N ALA A 116 16.68 -1.02 34.69
CA ALA A 116 17.26 -0.33 35.82
C ALA A 116 18.12 -1.37 36.57
N SER A 117 19.44 -1.32 36.37
CA SER A 117 20.38 -2.10 37.18
C SER A 117 20.38 -1.51 38.58
N PRO A 118 20.28 -2.36 39.61
CA PRO A 118 21.53 -2.88 40.18
C PRO A 118 21.40 -4.35 40.61
N HIS A 119 22.25 -5.22 40.07
CA HIS A 119 23.08 -6.17 40.83
C HIS A 119 23.63 -7.25 39.88
N ALA A 120 24.94 -7.45 39.97
CA ALA A 120 25.70 -8.46 39.25
C ALA A 120 25.32 -9.89 39.67
N SER A 121 25.26 -10.83 38.71
CA SER A 121 26.03 -12.08 38.68
C SER A 121 25.56 -13.02 37.56
N SER A 122 26.51 -13.35 36.67
CA SER A 122 26.81 -14.67 36.11
C SER A 122 25.79 -15.51 35.32
N ASN A 123 26.18 -15.75 34.07
CA ASN A 123 26.03 -16.95 33.23
C ASN A 123 24.64 -17.48 32.80
N ASP A 124 24.57 -17.63 31.47
CA ASP A 124 24.10 -18.77 30.68
C ASP A 124 22.89 -18.59 29.75
N ASN A 125 23.19 -18.81 28.48
CA ASN A 125 22.40 -19.38 27.39
C ASN A 125 21.03 -18.81 26.98
N SER A 126 21.07 -18.19 25.79
CA SER A 126 20.15 -18.47 24.66
C SER A 126 18.67 -18.68 25.00
N THR A 127 17.96 -17.58 25.23
CA THR A 127 16.50 -17.55 25.10
C THR A 127 16.14 -16.77 23.85
N GLN A 128 15.97 -17.56 22.78
CA GLN A 128 15.26 -17.29 21.53
C GLN A 128 14.62 -15.90 21.44
N PHE A 129 15.25 -15.03 20.65
CA PHE A 129 14.60 -13.84 20.11
C PHE A 129 13.35 -14.28 19.35
N SER A 130 12.20 -13.75 19.78
CA SER A 130 10.89 -14.10 19.27
C SER A 130 10.73 -13.57 17.83
N ASP A 131 10.82 -14.48 16.86
CA ASP A 131 10.51 -14.28 15.43
C ASP A 131 9.05 -13.81 15.18
N PHE A 132 8.23 -13.68 16.22
CA PHE A 132 6.82 -13.32 16.15
C PHE A 132 6.50 -11.82 16.20
N LEU A 133 7.48 -10.95 16.51
CA LEU A 133 7.28 -9.49 16.41
C LEU A 133 7.67 -8.91 15.05
N LEU A 134 8.33 -9.70 14.20
CA LEU A 134 8.61 -9.33 12.81
C LEU A 134 7.42 -9.60 11.87
N SER A 135 6.47 -10.46 12.26
CA SER A 135 5.38 -10.88 11.38
C SER A 135 4.30 -9.82 11.18
N SER A 136 4.00 -8.96 12.16
CA SER A 136 2.88 -8.01 12.03
C SER A 136 3.14 -6.86 11.05
N HIS A 137 4.38 -6.38 10.91
CA HIS A 137 4.76 -5.41 9.87
C HIS A 137 5.06 -6.05 8.50
N LEU A 138 5.28 -7.37 8.46
CA LEU A 138 5.46 -8.11 7.21
C LEU A 138 4.16 -8.26 6.40
N HIS A 139 2.99 -8.04 7.00
CA HIS A 139 1.70 -8.29 6.34
C HIS A 139 1.05 -7.06 5.68
N ALA A 140 1.51 -5.83 5.95
CA ALA A 140 0.96 -4.62 5.33
C ALA A 140 2.00 -3.49 5.26
N PRO A 141 2.87 -3.45 4.22
CA PRO A 141 3.85 -2.39 4.07
C PRO A 141 3.16 -1.03 3.93
N SER A 142 3.62 -0.04 4.70
CA SER A 142 3.08 1.32 4.68
C SER A 142 3.52 2.15 3.47
N LEU A 143 4.50 1.64 2.73
CA LEU A 143 5.01 2.20 1.48
C LEU A 143 4.77 1.22 0.34
N ARG A 144 4.44 1.77 -0.83
CA ARG A 144 4.24 1.04 -2.08
C ARG A 144 5.07 1.65 -3.18
N LEU A 145 5.77 0.82 -3.95
CA LEU A 145 6.41 1.23 -5.18
C LEU A 145 5.39 1.15 -6.32
N VAL A 146 5.12 2.27 -6.97
CA VAL A 146 4.13 2.39 -8.03
C VAL A 146 4.76 2.88 -9.33
N PHE A 147 4.13 2.51 -10.44
CA PHE A 147 4.45 2.98 -11.77
C PHE A 147 3.36 3.95 -12.22
N THR A 148 3.71 5.23 -12.43
CA THR A 148 2.72 6.30 -12.58
C THR A 148 1.74 6.12 -13.75
N PRO A 149 2.12 5.52 -14.90
CA PRO A 149 1.17 5.22 -15.97
C PRO A 149 0.05 4.24 -15.62
N ASN A 150 0.17 3.47 -14.53
CA ASN A 150 -0.85 2.52 -14.11
C ASN A 150 -1.88 3.13 -13.13
N LEU A 151 -1.94 4.46 -13.04
CA LEU A 151 -2.93 5.15 -12.21
C LEU A 151 -4.32 4.99 -12.81
N VAL A 152 -5.26 4.50 -12.00
CA VAL A 152 -6.68 4.40 -12.36
C VAL A 152 -7.54 5.16 -11.37
N GLU A 153 -8.48 5.95 -11.88
CA GLU A 153 -9.47 6.66 -11.07
C GLU A 153 -10.77 5.84 -10.97
N PHE A 154 -11.28 5.73 -9.76
CA PHE A 154 -12.50 5.01 -9.42
C PHE A 154 -13.54 5.99 -8.92
N THR A 155 -14.77 5.87 -9.44
CA THR A 155 -15.95 6.59 -8.96
C THR A 155 -16.84 5.62 -8.20
N PHE A 156 -17.17 5.97 -6.97
CA PHE A 156 -17.92 5.12 -6.05
C PHE A 156 -19.41 5.43 -6.15
N GLU A 157 -20.23 4.41 -6.33
CA GLU A 157 -21.68 4.56 -6.32
C GLU A 157 -22.35 3.48 -5.47
N HIS A 158 -23.35 3.86 -4.70
CA HIS A 158 -24.09 2.95 -3.80
C HIS A 158 -23.23 2.26 -2.73
N ILE A 159 -22.11 2.87 -2.33
CA ILE A 159 -21.21 2.28 -1.34
C ILE A 159 -21.56 2.81 0.06
N PRO A 160 -21.95 1.92 1.01
CA PRO A 160 -22.27 2.36 2.37
C PRO A 160 -21.09 3.07 3.04
N GLY A 161 -21.36 4.23 3.64
CA GLY A 161 -20.34 5.04 4.33
C GLY A 161 -19.47 5.90 3.42
N LEU A 162 -19.71 5.89 2.10
CA LEU A 162 -19.06 6.80 1.15
C LEU A 162 -20.11 7.66 0.42
N PRO A 163 -19.82 8.94 0.13
CA PRO A 163 -20.67 9.79 -0.70
C PRO A 163 -20.82 9.23 -2.12
N GLU A 164 -21.99 9.42 -2.72
CA GLU A 164 -22.21 9.12 -4.14
C GLU A 164 -21.28 9.98 -5.01
N GLY A 165 -20.59 9.33 -5.95
CA GLY A 165 -19.63 10.01 -6.83
C GLY A 165 -18.27 10.27 -6.20
N PHE A 166 -17.99 9.77 -5.00
CA PHE A 166 -16.66 9.85 -4.38
C PHE A 166 -15.59 9.29 -5.31
N ARG A 167 -14.45 9.98 -5.42
CA ARG A 167 -13.36 9.60 -6.31
C ARG A 167 -12.16 9.09 -5.53
N PHE A 168 -11.60 7.99 -5.99
CA PHE A 168 -10.39 7.43 -5.41
C PHE A 168 -9.45 6.96 -6.49
N ARG A 169 -8.15 7.15 -6.28
CA ARG A 169 -7.13 6.72 -7.21
C ARG A 169 -6.32 5.57 -6.65
N LEU A 170 -6.12 4.56 -7.49
CA LEU A 170 -5.35 3.37 -7.16
C LEU A 170 -4.41 3.05 -8.32
N PHE A 171 -3.16 2.70 -7.99
CA PHE A 171 -2.21 2.17 -8.96
C PHE A 171 -2.42 0.66 -9.06
N LEU A 172 -2.59 0.15 -10.27
CA LEU A 172 -2.80 -1.27 -10.53
C LEU A 172 -1.53 -1.95 -11.06
N GLY A 173 -1.39 -3.25 -10.81
CA GLY A 173 -0.41 -4.08 -11.50
C GLY A 173 -0.94 -4.48 -12.87
N ALA A 174 -0.06 -4.90 -13.77
CA ALA A 174 -0.44 -5.26 -15.14
C ALA A 174 -1.41 -6.44 -15.24
N GLU A 175 -1.30 -7.39 -14.31
CA GLU A 175 -2.14 -8.59 -14.26
C GLU A 175 -3.23 -8.50 -13.17
N THR A 176 -3.46 -7.31 -12.61
CA THR A 176 -4.47 -7.14 -11.55
C THR A 176 -5.87 -7.41 -12.08
N THR A 177 -6.58 -8.35 -11.46
CA THR A 177 -7.95 -8.73 -11.85
C THR A 177 -8.98 -7.80 -11.21
N ALA A 178 -10.22 -7.83 -11.73
CA ALA A 178 -11.33 -7.06 -11.15
C ALA A 178 -11.62 -7.46 -9.69
N GLY A 179 -11.54 -8.76 -9.37
CA GLY A 179 -11.74 -9.23 -7.99
C GLY A 179 -10.65 -8.72 -7.04
N GLU A 180 -9.40 -8.73 -7.49
CA GLU A 180 -8.27 -8.20 -6.72
C GLU A 180 -8.36 -6.68 -6.54
N THR A 181 -8.87 -5.98 -7.55
CA THR A 181 -9.15 -4.54 -7.48
C THR A 181 -10.22 -4.25 -6.43
N VAL A 182 -11.30 -5.03 -6.41
CA VAL A 182 -12.35 -4.91 -5.37
C VAL A 182 -11.73 -5.11 -3.99
N GLU A 183 -10.95 -6.17 -3.79
CA GLU A 183 -10.31 -6.46 -2.50
C GLU A 183 -9.37 -5.33 -2.07
N ALA A 184 -8.54 -4.81 -2.98
CA ALA A 184 -7.62 -3.70 -2.70
C ALA A 184 -8.35 -2.42 -2.31
N LEU A 185 -9.43 -2.06 -3.02
CA LEU A 185 -10.26 -0.90 -2.67
C LEU A 185 -10.92 -1.07 -1.30
N MET A 186 -11.42 -2.26 -1.00
CA MET A 186 -12.04 -2.54 0.30
C MET A 186 -11.06 -2.47 1.45
N GLU A 187 -9.81 -2.89 1.23
CA GLU A 187 -8.75 -2.83 2.24
C GLU A 187 -8.25 -1.40 2.45
N GLU A 188 -7.91 -0.66 1.40
CA GLU A 188 -7.41 0.72 1.53
C GLU A 188 -8.47 1.65 2.12
N LEU A 189 -9.72 1.52 1.66
CA LEU A 189 -10.83 2.36 2.10
C LEU A 189 -11.63 1.75 3.26
N GLY A 190 -11.27 0.58 3.77
CA GLY A 190 -11.99 -0.06 4.90
C GLY A 190 -13.49 -0.25 4.63
N VAL A 191 -13.88 -0.50 3.37
CA VAL A 191 -15.29 -0.63 2.96
C VAL A 191 -15.93 -1.87 3.60
N ALA A 192 -17.17 -1.73 4.04
CA ALA A 192 -17.90 -2.76 4.76
C ALA A 192 -18.12 -4.04 3.93
N LYS A 193 -17.68 -5.20 4.42
CA LYS A 193 -18.02 -6.50 3.81
C LYS A 193 -19.46 -6.94 4.11
N PHE A 194 -20.02 -6.42 5.19
CA PHE A 194 -21.32 -6.83 5.70
C PHE A 194 -22.11 -5.59 6.15
N ALA A 195 -23.36 -5.51 5.71
CA ALA A 195 -24.34 -4.59 6.28
C ALA A 195 -24.98 -5.25 7.50
N ILE A 196 -25.01 -4.54 8.63
CA ILE A 196 -25.71 -4.98 9.85
C ILE A 196 -27.01 -4.19 9.96
N GLN A 197 -28.15 -4.88 9.99
CA GLN A 197 -29.47 -4.29 10.24
C GLN A 197 -30.13 -5.03 11.40
N GLY A 198 -30.04 -4.46 12.60
CA GLY A 198 -30.52 -5.08 13.83
C GLY A 198 -29.79 -6.40 14.13
N HIS A 199 -30.52 -7.51 14.24
CA HIS A 199 -29.95 -8.84 14.50
C HIS A 199 -29.56 -9.61 13.22
N LYS A 200 -29.72 -9.02 12.04
CA LYS A 200 -29.41 -9.66 10.76
C LYS A 200 -28.17 -9.02 10.15
N SER A 201 -27.29 -9.84 9.61
CA SER A 201 -26.19 -9.41 8.73
C SER A 201 -26.45 -9.87 7.31
N ALA A 202 -26.14 -9.02 6.34
CA ALA A 202 -26.16 -9.34 4.92
C ALA A 202 -24.76 -9.09 4.34
N ARG A 203 -24.28 -10.01 3.51
CA ARG A 203 -23.03 -9.82 2.76
C ARG A 203 -23.28 -8.82 1.64
N ILE A 204 -22.39 -7.85 1.48
CA ILE A 204 -22.41 -6.93 0.35
C ILE A 204 -21.45 -7.48 -0.70
N GLU A 205 -21.92 -7.56 -1.95
CA GLU A 205 -21.08 -7.89 -3.09
C GLU A 205 -20.75 -6.60 -3.85
N TYR A 206 -19.48 -6.45 -4.21
CA TYR A 206 -19.00 -5.28 -4.92
C TYR A 206 -18.52 -5.68 -6.30
N CYS A 207 -18.71 -4.79 -7.27
CA CYS A 207 -18.23 -4.97 -8.63
C CYS A 207 -17.50 -3.72 -9.13
N VAL A 208 -16.54 -3.95 -10.02
CA VAL A 208 -15.87 -2.91 -10.79
C VAL A 208 -16.41 -2.96 -12.22
N GLN A 209 -16.82 -1.81 -12.74
CA GLN A 209 -17.34 -1.68 -14.09
C GLN A 209 -16.54 -0.63 -14.86
N THR A 210 -16.22 -0.92 -16.13
CA THR A 210 -15.56 0.03 -17.03
C THR A 210 -16.53 1.12 -17.48
N SER A 211 -16.06 2.37 -17.56
CA SER A 211 -16.85 3.51 -18.03
C SER A 211 -17.36 3.31 -19.45
N ASP A 212 -16.55 2.70 -20.31
CA ASP A 212 -16.97 2.18 -21.60
C ASP A 212 -17.30 0.70 -21.45
N GLY A 213 -18.51 0.27 -21.86
CA GLY A 213 -18.86 -1.15 -21.99
C GLY A 213 -18.03 -1.92 -23.04
N SER A 214 -16.90 -1.37 -23.47
CA SER A 214 -15.96 -1.93 -24.45
C SER A 214 -14.82 -2.63 -23.75
N ARG A 215 -14.56 -3.88 -24.16
CA ARG A 215 -13.41 -4.68 -23.74
C ARG A 215 -12.14 -4.13 -24.40
N SER A 216 -11.58 -3.05 -23.86
CA SER A 216 -10.22 -2.63 -24.21
C SER A 216 -9.18 -3.47 -23.45
N ALA A 217 -8.08 -3.81 -24.12
CA ALA A 217 -6.95 -4.53 -23.52
C ALA A 217 -6.01 -3.62 -22.71
N SER A 218 -6.26 -2.31 -22.69
CA SER A 218 -5.54 -1.32 -21.88
C SER A 218 -6.24 -1.07 -20.55
N LEU A 219 -5.49 -0.72 -19.50
CA LEU A 219 -6.08 -0.28 -18.24
C LEU A 219 -7.04 0.90 -18.49
N PRO A 220 -8.31 0.81 -18.07
CA PRO A 220 -9.27 1.87 -18.25
C PRO A 220 -8.90 3.08 -17.39
N SER A 221 -9.10 4.28 -17.92
CA SER A 221 -8.78 5.53 -17.21
C SER A 221 -9.77 5.85 -16.08
N ALA A 222 -10.99 5.30 -16.18
CA ALA A 222 -12.06 5.50 -15.22
C ALA A 222 -12.87 4.21 -15.02
N LEU A 223 -13.12 3.87 -13.76
CA LEU A 223 -13.89 2.71 -13.34
C LEU A 223 -14.98 3.12 -12.35
N PHE A 224 -16.10 2.40 -12.36
CA PHE A 224 -17.14 2.52 -11.35
C PHE A 224 -17.00 1.38 -10.34
N PHE A 225 -17.00 1.71 -9.06
CA PHE A 225 -17.05 0.75 -7.96
C PHE A 225 -18.41 0.82 -7.29
N ARG A 226 -19.18 -0.26 -7.33
CA ARG A 226 -20.58 -0.27 -6.87
C ARG A 226 -20.92 -1.51 -6.06
N SER A 227 -21.88 -1.39 -5.15
CA SER A 227 -22.52 -2.57 -4.54
C SER A 227 -23.58 -3.14 -5.48
N LEU A 228 -23.69 -4.47 -5.53
CA LEU A 228 -24.72 -5.20 -6.28
C LEU A 228 -26.07 -5.27 -5.55
#